data_AF-A0A3C1C2N3-F1
#
_entry.id   AF-A0A3C1C2N3-F1
#
_cell.length_a   1.000
_cell.length_b   1.000
_cell.length_c   1.000
_cell.angle_alpha   90.00
_cell.angle_beta   90.00
_cell.angle_gamma   90.00
#
_symmetry.space_group_name_H-M   'P 1'
#
loop_
_entity.id
_entity.type
_entity.pdbx_description
1 polymer ?
#
loop_
_entity_poly.entity_id
_entity_poly.type
_entity_poly.pdbx_seq_one_letter_code
_entity_poly.pdbx_strand_id
1 'polypeptide(L)'
;MTSEVLEKLRTQLRDIDRRLLLALADRARFPRHPIPKWPAAETRLPPPPLPEILIAISPAGTAGEPNAVEKANRSLIDALLARQQLANQIADAKFDLVRADAREALATGDREKMVALLTDLSAELRLIDFIRAMAAEIATNLPGDLAPFLWREYILPWTRQSEVAHLLEP
;
A
#
# COMPACT_ATOMS: atom_id res chain seq x y z
N MET A 1 -13.21 -12.37 -17.64
CA MET A 1 -11.85 -11.83 -17.41
C MET A 1 -10.94 -12.98 -16.99
N THR A 2 -9.76 -13.12 -17.56
CA THR A 2 -8.91 -14.31 -17.39
C THR A 2 -7.96 -14.16 -16.20
N SER A 3 -7.55 -15.28 -15.61
CA SER A 3 -6.50 -15.37 -14.58
C SER A 3 -5.22 -14.61 -14.97
N GLU A 4 -4.96 -14.47 -16.28
CA GLU A 4 -3.78 -13.79 -16.83
C GLU A 4 -3.73 -12.29 -16.53
N VAL A 5 -4.87 -11.61 -16.51
CA VAL A 5 -4.94 -10.17 -16.18
C VAL A 5 -4.51 -9.95 -14.73
N LEU A 6 -5.02 -10.78 -13.81
CA LEU A 6 -4.64 -10.71 -12.40
C LEU A 6 -3.16 -11.03 -12.18
N GLU A 7 -2.61 -12.02 -12.88
CA GLU A 7 -1.18 -12.32 -12.79
C GLU A 7 -0.28 -11.17 -13.30
N LYS A 8 -0.70 -10.50 -14.39
CA LYS A 8 -0.02 -9.30 -14.87
C LYS A 8 -0.05 -8.17 -13.85
N LEU A 9 -1.22 -7.89 -13.27
CA LEU A 9 -1.38 -6.85 -12.24
C LEU A 9 -0.58 -7.20 -10.97
N ARG A 10 -0.54 -8.47 -10.56
CA ARG A 10 0.28 -8.96 -9.44
C ARG A 10 1.77 -8.75 -9.68
N THR A 11 2.23 -8.95 -10.92
CA THR A 11 3.62 -8.68 -11.29
C THR A 11 3.94 -7.20 -11.20
N GLN A 12 3.07 -6.33 -11.73
CA GLN A 12 3.21 -4.88 -11.59
C GLN A 12 3.19 -4.43 -10.13
N LEU A 13 2.40 -5.10 -9.28
CA LEU A 13 2.33 -4.80 -7.85
C LEU A 13 3.66 -5.05 -7.16
N ARG A 14 4.38 -6.14 -7.52
CA ARG A 14 5.72 -6.40 -7.00
C ARG A 14 6.70 -5.28 -7.34
N ASP A 15 6.62 -4.73 -8.56
CA ASP A 15 7.47 -3.60 -8.97
C ASP A 15 7.12 -2.29 -8.24
N ILE A 16 5.83 -2.06 -7.96
CA ILE A 16 5.40 -0.94 -7.13
C ILE A 16 5.85 -1.12 -5.69
N ASP A 17 5.68 -2.31 -5.12
CA ASP A 17 6.11 -2.62 -3.76
C ASP A 17 7.63 -2.50 -3.59
N ARG A 18 8.41 -2.86 -4.62
CA ARG A 18 9.86 -2.57 -4.68
C ARG A 18 10.14 -1.08 -4.56
N ARG A 19 9.44 -0.25 -5.33
CA ARG A 19 9.60 1.22 -5.30
C ARG A 19 9.18 1.80 -3.96
N LEU A 20 8.07 1.32 -3.40
CA LEU A 20 7.60 1.72 -2.07
C LEU A 20 8.64 1.38 -1.00
N LEU A 21 9.21 0.18 -1.04
CA LEU A 21 10.23 -0.24 -0.10
C LEU A 21 11.49 0.64 -0.16
N LEU A 22 11.94 1.00 -1.37
CA LEU A 22 13.04 1.95 -1.56
C LEU A 22 12.70 3.34 -1.00
N ALA A 23 11.48 3.82 -1.25
CA ALA A 23 11.04 5.13 -0.76
C ALA A 23 10.93 5.15 0.78
N LEU A 24 10.44 4.08 1.39
CA LEU A 24 10.42 3.91 2.85
C LEU A 24 11.84 3.89 3.42
N ALA A 25 12.75 3.13 2.81
CA ALA A 25 14.14 3.04 3.25
C ALA A 25 14.89 4.38 3.13
N ASP A 26 14.62 5.15 2.07
CA ASP A 26 15.19 6.50 1.92
C ASP A 26 14.57 7.47 2.94
N ARG A 27 13.25 7.41 3.14
CA ARG A 27 12.57 8.27 4.11
C ARG A 27 13.01 8.01 5.55
N ALA A 28 13.33 6.76 5.90
CA ALA A 28 13.81 6.36 7.22
C ALA A 28 15.11 7.06 7.66
N ARG A 29 15.89 7.61 6.71
CA ARG A 29 17.15 8.33 6.99
C ARG A 29 16.93 9.69 7.63
N PHE A 30 15.72 10.24 7.55
CA PHE A 30 15.41 11.58 8.02
C PHE A 30 14.50 11.54 9.26
N PRO A 31 14.62 12.50 10.19
CA PRO A 31 13.67 12.63 11.29
C PRO A 31 12.21 12.73 10.81
N ARG A 32 11.26 12.39 11.69
CA ARG A 32 9.82 12.31 11.38
C ARG A 32 9.23 13.58 10.78
N HIS A 33 9.68 14.76 11.21
CA HIS A 33 9.16 16.03 10.71
C HIS A 33 10.04 16.63 9.59
N PRO A 34 9.44 17.20 8.52
CA PRO A 34 8.00 17.31 8.28
C PRO A 34 7.36 15.97 7.83
N ILE A 35 6.09 15.78 8.23
CA ILE A 35 5.24 14.68 7.77
C ILE A 35 4.82 14.99 6.32
N PRO A 36 4.97 14.06 5.37
CA PRO A 36 4.53 14.24 4.00
C PRO A 36 3.03 14.48 3.96
N LYS A 37 2.60 15.41 3.11
CA LYS A 37 1.18 15.72 2.93
C LYS A 37 0.60 14.77 1.89
N TRP A 38 -0.43 14.02 2.28
CA TRP A 38 -1.23 13.27 1.31
C TRP A 38 -2.04 14.26 0.45
N PRO A 39 -2.07 14.12 -0.88
CA PRO A 39 -2.86 14.99 -1.74
C PRO A 39 -4.35 14.67 -1.58
N ALA A 40 -4.97 15.22 -0.54
CA ALA A 40 -6.37 14.99 -0.16
C ALA A 40 -7.39 15.44 -1.24
N ALA A 41 -6.97 16.23 -2.22
CA ALA A 41 -7.85 16.80 -3.24
C ALA A 41 -8.14 15.86 -4.43
N GLU A 42 -7.37 14.77 -4.61
CA GLU A 42 -7.43 13.96 -5.82
C GLU A 42 -8.01 12.55 -5.62
N THR A 43 -8.22 12.12 -4.37
CA THR A 43 -8.75 10.77 -4.08
C THR A 43 -9.82 10.84 -2.98
N ARG A 44 -11.06 10.43 -3.29
CA ARG A 44 -12.11 10.15 -2.27
C ARG A 44 -11.73 9.01 -1.30
N LEU A 45 -10.63 8.33 -1.58
CA LEU A 45 -10.13 7.15 -0.90
C LEU A 45 -9.39 7.51 0.40
N PRO A 46 -9.37 6.58 1.39
CA PRO A 46 -8.69 6.81 2.64
C PRO A 46 -7.18 7.05 2.44
N PRO A 47 -6.58 8.04 3.13
CA PRO A 47 -5.14 8.25 3.10
C PRO A 47 -4.42 7.08 3.81
N PRO A 48 -3.16 6.80 3.44
CA PRO A 48 -2.33 5.86 4.19
C PRO A 48 -2.05 6.38 5.61
N PRO A 49 -1.79 5.49 6.58
CA PRO A 49 -1.44 5.84 7.95
C PRO A 49 0.02 6.35 8.02
N LEU A 50 0.28 7.52 7.40
CA LEU A 50 1.60 8.14 7.31
C LEU A 50 2.23 8.41 8.69
N PRO A 51 1.50 8.92 9.71
CA PRO A 51 2.08 9.10 11.03
C PRO A 51 2.61 7.80 11.63
N GLU A 52 1.86 6.71 11.55
CA GLU A 52 2.22 5.41 12.10
C GLU A 52 3.42 4.80 11.35
N ILE A 53 3.39 4.87 10.02
CA ILE A 53 4.50 4.44 9.16
C ILE A 53 5.78 5.21 9.52
N LEU A 54 5.70 6.54 9.68
CA LEU A 54 6.87 7.35 10.04
C LEU A 54 7.34 7.14 11.47
N ILE A 55 6.44 6.89 12.42
CA ILE A 55 6.81 6.52 13.79
C ILE A 55 7.65 5.24 13.77
N ALA A 56 7.28 4.28 12.92
CA ALA A 56 7.94 2.99 12.80
C ALA A 56 9.32 3.07 12.11
N ILE A 57 9.47 3.91 11.07
CA ILE A 57 10.70 3.94 10.25
C ILE A 57 11.65 5.10 10.54
N SER A 58 11.16 6.23 11.06
CA SER A 58 11.93 7.47 11.14
C SER A 58 12.33 7.83 12.58
N PRO A 59 13.55 8.33 12.80
CA PRO A 59 13.98 8.89 14.08
C PRO A 59 13.08 10.04 14.55
N ALA A 60 12.98 10.25 15.86
CA ALA A 60 12.28 11.41 16.41
C ALA A 60 13.00 12.73 16.04
N GLY A 61 12.23 13.80 15.83
CA GLY A 61 12.74 15.15 15.59
C GLY A 61 12.35 15.74 14.24
N THR A 62 13.04 16.82 13.87
CA THR A 62 12.82 17.60 12.66
C THR A 62 14.05 17.58 11.78
N ALA A 63 13.89 17.29 10.50
CA ALA A 63 14.98 17.25 9.54
C ALA A 63 15.61 18.64 9.35
N GLY A 64 16.94 18.72 9.39
CA GLY A 64 17.70 19.94 9.11
C GLY A 64 17.92 20.20 7.61
N GLU A 65 17.58 19.25 6.75
CA GLU A 65 17.81 19.30 5.30
C GLU A 65 16.49 19.32 4.52
N PRO A 66 15.82 20.50 4.41
CA PRO A 66 14.46 20.60 3.89
C PRO A 66 14.31 20.07 2.46
N ASN A 67 15.30 20.28 1.59
CA ASN A 67 15.22 19.83 0.19
C ASN A 67 15.35 18.30 0.05
N ALA A 68 16.21 17.67 0.87
CA ALA A 68 16.42 16.22 0.82
C ALA A 68 15.22 15.47 1.39
N VAL A 69 14.70 15.92 2.54
CA VAL A 69 13.49 15.33 3.13
C VAL A 69 12.26 15.52 2.24
N GLU A 70 12.13 16.67 1.55
CA GLU A 70 11.03 16.91 0.62
C GLU A 70 11.07 15.96 -0.58
N LYS A 71 12.28 15.67 -1.11
CA LYS A 71 12.44 14.68 -2.18
C LYS A 71 12.06 13.26 -1.71
N ALA A 72 12.47 12.87 -0.51
CA ALA A 72 12.11 11.57 0.07
C ALA A 72 10.60 11.48 0.33
N ASN A 73 10.00 12.55 0.86
CA ASN A 73 8.55 12.67 1.07
C ASN A 73 7.78 12.51 -0.25
N ARG A 74 8.17 13.22 -1.30
CA ARG A 74 7.53 13.09 -2.63
C ARG A 74 7.65 11.66 -3.17
N SER A 75 8.83 11.06 -3.09
CA SER A 75 9.05 9.69 -3.57
C SER A 75 8.18 8.66 -2.82
N LEU A 76 7.99 8.85 -1.52
CA LEU A 76 7.10 8.02 -0.71
C LEU A 76 5.63 8.19 -1.12
N ILE A 77 5.18 9.43 -1.29
CA ILE A 77 3.81 9.74 -1.71
C ILE A 77 3.53 9.17 -3.10
N ASP A 78 4.43 9.38 -4.06
CA ASP A 78 4.30 8.85 -5.43
C ASP A 78 4.18 7.32 -5.44
N ALA A 79 4.99 6.63 -4.62
CA ALA A 79 4.95 5.17 -4.52
C ALA A 79 3.64 4.66 -3.87
N LEU A 80 3.16 5.32 -2.82
CA LEU A 80 1.90 4.99 -2.16
C LEU A 80 0.70 5.24 -3.08
N LEU A 81 0.67 6.37 -3.81
CA LEU A 81 -0.38 6.66 -4.80
C LEU A 81 -0.41 5.61 -5.91
N ALA A 82 0.74 5.29 -6.50
CA ALA A 82 0.84 4.25 -7.52
C ALA A 82 0.32 2.90 -6.99
N ARG A 83 0.63 2.58 -5.73
CA ARG A 83 0.15 1.36 -5.07
C ARG A 83 -1.36 1.36 -4.91
N GLN A 84 -1.95 2.46 -4.41
CA GLN A 84 -3.39 2.59 -4.24
C GLN A 84 -4.12 2.45 -5.58
N GLN A 85 -3.62 3.11 -6.62
CA GLN A 85 -4.19 3.04 -7.98
C GLN A 85 -4.17 1.62 -8.53
N LEU A 86 -3.04 0.91 -8.43
CA LEU A 86 -2.94 -0.47 -8.92
C LEU A 86 -3.79 -1.43 -8.08
N ALA A 87 -3.86 -1.22 -6.75
CA ALA A 87 -4.71 -2.02 -5.89
C ALA A 87 -6.19 -1.91 -6.28
N ASN A 88 -6.65 -0.71 -6.63
CA ASN A 88 -8.02 -0.52 -7.12
C ASN A 88 -8.26 -1.27 -8.45
N GLN A 89 -7.30 -1.23 -9.37
CA GLN A 89 -7.39 -2.04 -10.61
C GLN A 89 -7.43 -3.55 -10.32
N ILE A 90 -6.68 -4.00 -9.30
CA ILE A 90 -6.73 -5.39 -8.83
C ILE A 90 -8.09 -5.69 -8.18
N ALA A 91 -8.68 -4.75 -7.44
CA ALA A 91 -9.99 -4.89 -6.83
C ALA A 91 -11.09 -5.00 -7.89
N ASP A 92 -11.08 -4.15 -8.91
CA ASP A 92 -11.94 -4.27 -10.09
C ASP A 92 -11.77 -5.65 -10.74
N ALA A 93 -10.51 -6.07 -10.89
CA ALA A 93 -10.18 -7.34 -11.51
C ALA A 93 -10.70 -8.55 -10.71
N LYS A 94 -10.60 -8.50 -9.38
CA LYS A 94 -11.14 -9.51 -8.46
C LYS A 94 -12.67 -9.48 -8.45
N PHE A 95 -13.26 -8.29 -8.37
CA PHE A 95 -14.71 -8.09 -8.29
C PHE A 95 -15.42 -8.76 -9.46
N ASP A 96 -14.88 -8.65 -10.67
CA ASP A 96 -15.43 -9.31 -11.85
C ASP A 96 -15.42 -10.84 -11.77
N LEU A 97 -14.47 -11.45 -11.05
CA LEU A 97 -14.44 -12.90 -10.83
C LEU A 97 -15.48 -13.35 -9.81
N VAL A 98 -15.76 -12.52 -8.80
CA VAL A 98 -16.72 -12.79 -7.72
C VAL A 98 -18.03 -12.03 -7.91
N ARG A 99 -18.30 -11.52 -9.11
CA ARG A 99 -19.36 -10.53 -9.36
C ARG A 99 -20.73 -11.03 -8.93
N ALA A 100 -21.02 -12.31 -9.14
CA ALA A 100 -22.28 -12.91 -8.73
C ALA A 100 -22.47 -12.83 -7.20
N ASP A 101 -21.43 -13.17 -6.43
CA ASP A 101 -21.45 -13.19 -4.96
C ASP A 101 -21.35 -11.78 -4.36
N ALA A 102 -20.69 -10.85 -5.07
CA ALA A 102 -20.46 -9.48 -4.62
C ALA A 102 -21.64 -8.53 -4.87
N ARG A 103 -22.63 -8.92 -5.70
CA ARG A 103 -23.80 -8.08 -6.03
C ARG A 103 -24.59 -7.63 -4.82
N GLU A 104 -24.87 -8.55 -3.90
CA GLU A 104 -25.62 -8.25 -2.68
C GLU A 104 -24.83 -7.34 -1.73
N ALA A 105 -23.52 -7.60 -1.59
CA ALA A 105 -22.63 -6.79 -0.77
C ALA A 105 -22.56 -5.35 -1.31
N LEU A 106 -22.47 -5.19 -2.62
CA LEU A 106 -22.47 -3.88 -3.27
C LEU A 106 -23.82 -3.15 -3.07
N ALA A 107 -24.95 -3.84 -3.25
CA ALA A 107 -26.28 -3.23 -3.13
C ALA A 107 -26.60 -2.74 -1.70
N THR A 108 -26.04 -3.39 -0.69
CA THR A 108 -26.27 -3.08 0.73
C THR A 108 -25.15 -2.27 1.37
N GLY A 109 -24.03 -2.03 0.65
CA GLY A 109 -22.85 -1.38 1.21
C GLY A 109 -22.13 -2.23 2.26
N ASP A 110 -22.26 -3.55 2.23
CA ASP A 110 -21.65 -4.48 3.19
C ASP A 110 -20.13 -4.55 2.99
N ARG A 111 -19.42 -3.72 3.76
CA ARG A 111 -17.96 -3.61 3.75
C ARG A 111 -17.30 -4.92 4.19
N GLU A 112 -17.82 -5.60 5.19
CA GLU A 112 -17.21 -6.81 5.75
C GLU A 112 -17.27 -7.96 4.75
N LYS A 113 -18.43 -8.16 4.12
CA LYS A 113 -18.58 -9.14 3.04
C LYS A 113 -17.70 -8.80 1.85
N MET A 114 -17.57 -7.52 1.49
CA MET A 114 -16.66 -7.11 0.40
C MET A 114 -15.19 -7.39 0.75
N VAL A 115 -14.76 -7.11 1.98
CA VAL A 115 -13.41 -7.48 2.45
C VAL A 115 -13.18 -8.98 2.31
N ALA A 116 -14.11 -9.81 2.79
CA ALA A 116 -13.98 -11.25 2.73
C ALA A 116 -13.86 -11.76 1.27
N LEU A 117 -14.68 -11.25 0.36
CA LEU A 117 -14.67 -11.64 -1.05
C LEU A 117 -13.38 -11.24 -1.80
N LEU A 118 -12.77 -10.12 -1.44
CA LEU A 118 -11.55 -9.64 -2.09
C LEU A 118 -10.26 -10.20 -1.45
N THR A 119 -10.38 -10.88 -0.31
CA THR A 119 -9.24 -11.40 0.46
C THR A 119 -8.67 -12.66 -0.17
N ASP A 120 -7.37 -12.62 -0.47
CA ASP A 120 -6.61 -13.77 -0.95
C ASP A 120 -5.39 -13.92 -0.02
N LEU A 121 -5.63 -14.59 1.11
CA LEU A 121 -4.62 -14.77 2.15
C LEU A 121 -3.35 -15.45 1.62
N SER A 122 -3.50 -16.40 0.69
CA SER A 122 -2.36 -17.08 0.09
C SER A 122 -1.49 -16.14 -0.74
N ALA A 123 -2.10 -15.22 -1.51
CA ALA A 123 -1.36 -14.20 -2.24
C ALA A 123 -0.70 -13.17 -1.32
N GLU A 124 -1.38 -12.76 -0.26
CA GLU A 124 -0.86 -11.81 0.73
C GLU A 124 0.35 -12.36 1.49
N LEU A 125 0.30 -13.63 1.92
CA LEU A 125 1.44 -14.29 2.57
C LEU A 125 2.65 -14.38 1.63
N ARG A 126 2.44 -14.80 0.36
CA ARG A 126 3.50 -14.79 -0.66
C ARG A 126 4.07 -13.41 -0.91
N LEU A 127 3.24 -12.37 -0.83
CA LEU A 127 3.72 -10.99 -0.95
C LEU A 127 4.59 -10.62 0.24
N ILE A 128 4.21 -10.94 1.47
CA ILE A 128 5.02 -10.67 2.67
C ILE A 128 6.38 -11.36 2.58
N ASP A 129 6.43 -12.62 2.12
CA ASP A 129 7.68 -13.34 1.91
C ASP A 129 8.55 -12.66 0.84
N PHE A 130 7.94 -12.19 -0.26
CA PHE A 130 8.63 -11.39 -1.26
C PHE A 130 9.21 -10.09 -0.69
N ILE A 131 8.44 -9.35 0.12
CA ILE A 131 8.92 -8.13 0.79
C ILE A 131 10.08 -8.44 1.71
N ARG A 132 10.01 -9.54 2.49
CA ARG A 132 11.10 -9.96 3.38
C ARG A 132 12.39 -10.21 2.62
N ALA A 133 12.33 -11.00 1.55
CA ALA A 133 13.50 -11.31 0.72
C ALA A 133 14.07 -10.05 0.08
N MET A 134 13.21 -9.21 -0.50
CA MET A 134 13.62 -8.00 -1.20
C MET A 134 14.20 -6.93 -0.25
N ALA A 135 13.67 -6.79 0.97
CA ALA A 135 14.17 -5.82 1.95
C ALA A 135 15.61 -6.09 2.37
N ALA A 136 15.99 -7.37 2.48
CA ALA A 136 17.36 -7.77 2.75
C ALA A 136 18.34 -7.31 1.64
N GLU A 137 17.86 -7.18 0.40
CA GLU A 137 18.68 -6.79 -0.75
C GLU A 137 18.77 -5.27 -0.93
N ILE A 138 17.64 -4.56 -0.83
CA ILE A 138 17.55 -3.16 -1.30
C ILE A 138 17.28 -2.14 -0.21
N ALA A 139 16.82 -2.57 0.98
CA ALA A 139 16.40 -1.70 2.07
C ALA A 139 17.30 -1.83 3.30
N THR A 140 18.62 -1.85 3.09
CA THR A 140 19.62 -2.10 4.13
C THR A 140 19.61 -1.12 5.31
N ASN A 141 18.90 0.02 5.17
CA ASN A 141 18.75 1.02 6.24
C ASN A 141 17.54 0.76 7.14
N LEU A 142 16.69 -0.22 6.80
CA LEU A 142 15.60 -0.68 7.66
C LEU A 142 16.05 -1.93 8.43
N PRO A 143 15.67 -2.09 9.71
CA PRO A 143 15.79 -3.37 10.39
C PRO A 143 15.10 -4.49 9.60
N GLY A 144 15.71 -5.69 9.55
CA GLY A 144 15.27 -6.77 8.66
C GLY A 144 13.79 -7.18 8.83
N ASP A 145 13.27 -7.15 10.06
CA ASP A 145 11.87 -7.50 10.35
C ASP A 145 10.89 -6.33 10.17
N LEU A 146 11.39 -5.10 10.00
CA LEU A 146 10.54 -3.92 9.93
C LEU A 146 9.74 -3.88 8.63
N ALA A 147 10.32 -4.25 7.48
CA ALA A 147 9.59 -4.22 6.21
C ALA A 147 8.40 -5.20 6.17
N PRO A 148 8.54 -6.49 6.53
CA PRO A 148 7.38 -7.39 6.65
C PRO A 148 6.32 -6.89 7.63
N PHE A 149 6.74 -6.31 8.76
CA PHE A 149 5.84 -5.72 9.75
C PHE A 149 5.02 -4.56 9.16
N LEU A 150 5.67 -3.62 8.46
CA LEU A 150 4.97 -2.49 7.83
C LEU A 150 3.90 -2.96 6.84
N TRP A 151 4.20 -3.99 6.05
CA TRP A 151 3.22 -4.53 5.11
C TRP A 151 2.03 -5.16 5.80
N ARG A 152 2.27 -5.95 6.85
CA ARG A 152 1.23 -6.65 7.60
C ARG A 152 0.33 -5.69 8.38
N GLU A 153 0.91 -4.72 9.09
CA GLU A 153 0.18 -3.86 10.02
C GLU A 153 -0.42 -2.62 9.37
N TYR A 154 0.21 -2.09 8.31
CA TYR A 154 -0.18 -0.80 7.75
C TYR A 154 -0.54 -0.88 6.27
N ILE A 155 0.35 -1.39 5.41
CA ILE A 155 0.16 -1.28 3.96
C ILE A 155 -0.98 -2.17 3.47
N LEU A 156 -1.05 -3.45 3.87
CA LEU A 156 -2.12 -4.35 3.44
C LEU A 156 -3.49 -3.94 4.00
N PRO A 157 -3.63 -3.62 5.31
CA PRO A 157 -4.91 -3.12 5.84
C PRO A 157 -5.39 -1.83 5.16
N TRP A 158 -4.50 -0.85 4.96
CA TRP A 158 -4.85 0.39 4.24
C TRP A 158 -5.22 0.12 2.77
N THR A 159 -4.48 -0.77 2.11
CA THR A 159 -4.79 -1.16 0.72
C THR A 159 -6.20 -1.76 0.66
N ARG A 160 -6.53 -2.68 1.56
CA ARG A 160 -7.85 -3.30 1.64
C ARG A 160 -8.96 -2.28 1.86
N GLN A 161 -8.75 -1.32 2.76
CA GLN A 161 -9.70 -0.24 3.00
C GLN A 161 -9.92 0.62 1.74
N SER A 162 -8.85 0.90 0.99
CA SER A 162 -8.91 1.64 -0.26
C SER A 162 -9.66 0.87 -1.35
N GLU A 163 -9.36 -0.43 -1.52
CA GLU A 163 -10.04 -1.30 -2.49
C GLU A 163 -11.56 -1.35 -2.24
N VAL A 164 -11.97 -1.50 -0.97
CA VAL A 164 -13.39 -1.56 -0.58
C VAL A 164 -14.06 -0.19 -0.76
N ALA A 165 -13.39 0.91 -0.37
CA ALA A 165 -13.92 2.24 -0.61
C ALA A 165 -14.10 2.53 -2.11
N HIS A 166 -13.14 2.12 -2.95
CA HIS A 166 -13.21 2.26 -4.40
C HIS A 166 -14.40 1.52 -5.00
N LEU A 167 -14.69 0.29 -4.57
CA LEU A 167 -15.81 -0.47 -5.12
C LEU A 167 -17.19 -0.01 -4.63
N LEU A 168 -17.28 0.45 -3.37
CA LEU A 168 -18.56 0.85 -2.77
C LEU A 168 -18.92 2.32 -2.99
N GLU A 169 -17.93 3.19 -3.23
CA GLU A 169 -18.09 4.63 -3.41
C GLU A 169 -17.37 5.12 -4.69
N PRO A 170 -17.74 4.61 -5.89
CA PRO A 170 -17.04 4.89 -7.14
C PRO A 170 -17.09 6.36 -7.61
#